data_AF-A0A5S5D1U7-F1
#
_entry.id   AF-A0A5S5D1U7-F1
#
_cell.length_a   1.000
_cell.length_b   1.000
_cell.length_c   1.000
_cell.angle_alpha   90.00
_cell.angle_beta   90.00
_cell.angle_gamma   90.00
#
_symmetry.space_group_name_H-M   'P 1'
#
loop_
_entity.id
_entity.type
_entity.pdbx_description
1 polymer ?
#
loop_
_entity_poly.entity_id
_entity_poly.type
_entity_poly.pdbx_seq_one_letter_code
_entity_poly.pdbx_strand_id
1 'polypeptide(L)' 'MPTAPFAAFRAAVESRDVDAAVRLFADDCVFLSPIVHEPYRGAGPLRAILTGVMSLFRGPPLHRVQRRR' A
#
# COMPACT_ATOMS: atom_id res chain seq x y z
N MET A 1 -10.04 17.33 -1.90
CA MET A 1 -8.89 16.61 -1.32
C MET A 1 -9.42 15.33 -0.69
N PRO A 2 -8.91 14.12 -1.02
CA PRO A 2 -9.41 12.91 -0.37
C PRO A 2 -9.23 13.03 1.15
N THR A 3 -10.32 12.87 1.88
CA THR A 3 -10.54 13.35 3.25
C THR A 3 -9.95 12.47 4.36
N ALA A 4 -9.04 11.55 4.05
CA ALA A 4 -8.16 10.88 5.02
C ALA A 4 -7.02 10.17 4.27
N PRO A 5 -5.75 10.26 4.72
CA PRO A 5 -4.61 9.62 4.05
C PRO A 5 -4.81 8.10 3.86
N PHE A 6 -5.49 7.43 4.80
CA PHE A 6 -5.85 6.02 4.67
C PHE A 6 -6.86 5.73 3.56
N ALA A 7 -7.80 6.65 3.30
CA ALA A 7 -8.77 6.52 2.21
C ALA A 7 -8.10 6.73 0.85
N ALA A 8 -7.15 7.68 0.77
CA ALA A 8 -6.35 7.89 -0.44
C ALA A 8 -5.50 6.67 -0.78
N PHE A 9 -4.83 6.07 0.22
CA PHE A 9 -4.04 4.86 0.02
C PHE A 9 -4.90 3.69 -0.43
N ARG A 10 -6.06 3.48 0.22
CA ARG A 10 -7.00 2.43 -0.21
C ARG A 10 -7.44 2.62 -1.66
N ALA A 11 -7.84 3.82 -2.05
CA ALA A 11 -8.27 4.11 -3.42
C ALA A 11 -7.17 3.79 -4.44
N ALA A 12 -5.93 4.19 -4.17
CA ALA A 12 -4.79 3.89 -5.03
C ALA A 12 -4.52 2.38 -5.15
N VAL A 13 -4.64 1.63 -4.04
CA VAL A 13 -4.48 0.17 -4.05
C VAL A 13 -5.61 -0.51 -4.84
N GLU A 14 -6.85 -0.10 -4.62
CA GLU A 14 -8.03 -0.65 -5.31
C GLU A 14 -8.02 -0.36 -6.82
N SER A 15 -7.50 0.80 -7.24
CA SER A 15 -7.32 1.15 -8.66
C SER A 15 -6.03 0.60 -9.27
N ARG A 16 -5.21 -0.13 -8.50
CA ARG A 16 -3.88 -0.64 -8.89
C ARG A 16 -2.92 0.47 -9.37
N ASP A 17 -3.06 1.67 -8.81
CA ASP A 17 -2.18 2.80 -9.09
C ASP A 17 -1.01 2.82 -8.09
N VAL A 18 0.07 2.11 -8.46
CA VAL A 18 1.29 2.00 -7.64
C VAL A 18 1.91 3.38 -7.41
N ASP A 19 1.93 4.24 -8.43
CA ASP A 19 2.54 5.56 -8.35
C ASP A 19 1.80 6.47 -7.37
N ALA A 20 0.46 6.47 -7.42
CA ALA A 20 -0.36 7.20 -6.46
C ALA A 20 -0.20 6.64 -5.04
N ALA A 21 -0.07 5.33 -4.87
CA ALA A 21 0.14 4.72 -3.56
C ALA A 21 1.49 5.12 -2.95
N VAL A 22 2.59 5.04 -3.71
CA VAL A 22 3.94 5.38 -3.25
C VAL A 22 4.05 6.86 -2.86
N ARG A 23 3.43 7.76 -3.63
CA ARG A 23 3.42 9.22 -3.38
C ARG A 23 2.80 9.62 -2.03
N LEU A 24 2.07 8.73 -1.36
CA LEU A 24 1.48 9.01 -0.06
C LEU A 24 2.45 8.79 1.11
N PHE A 25 3.63 8.21 0.85
CA PHE A 25 4.64 7.93 1.86
C PHE A 25 5.75 8.98 1.84
N ALA A 26 6.40 9.16 2.98
CA ALA A 26 7.62 9.97 3.07
C ALA A 26 8.78 9.29 2.31
N ASP A 27 9.75 10.08 1.85
CA ASP A 27 10.91 9.58 1.09
C ASP A 27 11.76 8.57 1.88
N ASP A 28 11.73 8.66 3.21
CA ASP A 28 12.45 7.80 4.16
C ASP A 28 11.59 6.68 4.77
N CYS A 29 10.45 6.36 4.13
CA CYS A 29 9.53 5.34 4.63
C CYS A 29 10.21 3.98 4.87
N VAL A 30 9.78 3.27 5.91
CA VAL A 30 10.28 1.93 6.24
C VAL A 30 9.17 0.91 6.06
N PHE A 31 9.40 -0.06 5.19
CA PHE A 31 8.51 -1.21 5.03
C PHE A 31 9.07 -2.42 5.81
N LEU A 32 8.23 -2.99 6.68
CA LEU A 32 8.54 -4.17 7.49
C LEU A 32 7.82 -5.37 6.89
N SER A 33 8.58 -6.30 6.33
CA SER A 33 8.01 -7.54 5.77
C SER A 33 7.76 -8.57 6.87
N PRO A 34 6.63 -9.30 6.83
CA PRO A 34 6.40 -10.41 7.76
C PRO A 34 7.22 -11.66 7.41
N ILE A 35 7.82 -11.72 6.22
CA ILE A 35 8.63 -12.87 5.74
C ILE A 35 10.13 -12.56 5.86
N VAL A 36 10.51 -11.33 5.49
CA VAL A 36 11.90 -10.89 5.51
C VAL A 36 12.07 -9.98 6.71
N HIS A 37 12.77 -10.46 7.73
CA HIS A 37 13.01 -9.74 8.99
C HIS A 37 14.03 -8.59 8.89
N GLU A 38 14.23 -8.04 7.68
CA GLU A 38 15.11 -6.91 7.40
C GLU A 38 14.28 -5.71 6.91
N PRO A 39 14.50 -4.47 7.41
CA PRO A 39 13.76 -3.30 6.97
C PRO A 39 14.09 -2.85 5.54
N TYR A 40 13.07 -2.61 4.73
CA TYR A 40 13.23 -1.96 3.42
C TYR A 40 13.05 -0.46 3.58
N ARG A 41 14.03 0.33 3.13
CA ARG A 41 14.05 1.79 3.33
C ARG A 41 13.86 2.55 2.02
N GLY A 42 12.97 3.53 2.06
CA GLY A 42 12.69 4.49 1.01
C GLY A 42 11.70 4.03 -0.06
N ALA A 43 11.37 4.97 -0.95
CA ALA A 43 10.32 4.82 -1.95
C ALA A 43 10.62 3.76 -3.02
N GLY A 44 11.89 3.54 -3.37
CA GLY A 44 12.30 2.57 -4.39
C GLY A 44 11.90 1.13 -4.04
N PRO A 45 12.38 0.59 -2.90
CA PRO A 45 11.96 -0.72 -2.41
C PRO A 45 10.45 -0.82 -2.19
N LEU A 46 9.82 0.22 -1.63
CA LEU A 46 8.37 0.26 -1.44
C LEU A 46 7.62 0.10 -2.76
N ARG A 47 8.02 0.82 -3.81
CA ARG A 47 7.45 0.71 -5.16
C ARG A 47 7.55 -0.71 -5.69
N ALA A 48 8.72 -1.33 -5.58
CA ALA A 48 8.95 -2.69 -6.07
C ALA A 48 8.05 -3.71 -5.35
N ILE A 49 7.93 -3.59 -4.02
CA ILE A 49 7.09 -4.46 -3.19
C ILE A 49 5.61 -4.27 -3.55
N LEU A 50 5.11 -3.04 -3.63
CA LEU A 50 3.73 -2.76 -3.99
C LEU A 50 3.40 -3.27 -5.40
N THR A 51 4.31 -3.11 -6.36
CA THR A 51 4.15 -3.65 -7.72
C THR A 51 3.98 -5.17 -7.69
N GLY A 52 4.81 -5.88 -6.93
CA GLY A 52 4.73 -7.34 -6.80
C GLY A 52 3.43 -7.80 -6.14
N VAL A 53 3.09 -7.23 -4.99
CA VAL A 53 1.87 -7.57 -4.24
C VAL A 53 0.63 -7.29 -5.07
N MET A 54 0.55 -6.10 -5.71
CA MET A 54 -0.56 -5.75 -6.57
C MET A 54 -0.65 -6.65 -7.79
N SER A 55 0.47 -7.17 -8.32
CA SER A 55 0.44 -8.11 -9.45
C SER A 55 -0.10 -9.49 -9.07
N LEU A 56 0.08 -9.91 -7.80
CA LEU A 56 -0.41 -11.18 -7.26
C LEU A 56 -1.90 -11.15 -6.88
N PHE A 57 -2.42 -9.97 -6.50
CA PHE A 57 -3.81 -9.83 -6.08
C PHE A 57 -4.79 -9.99 -7.25
N ARG A 58 -5.27 -11.22 -7.47
CA ARG A 58 -6.40 -11.56 -8.36
C ARG A 58 -7.73 -11.77 -7.62
N GLY A 59 -7.75 -11.53 -6.31
CA GLY A 59 -8.92 -11.72 -5.46
C GLY A 59 -9.96 -10.58 -5.55
N PRO A 60 -11.17 -10.80 -5.00
CA PRO A 60 -12.22 -9.77 -4.95
C PRO A 60 -11.75 -8.52 -4.17
N PRO A 61 -12.41 -7.36 -4.35
CA PRO A 61 -12.03 -6.10 -3.68
C PRO A 61 -11.86 -6.27 -2.18
N LEU A 62 -10.94 -5.49 -1.59
CA LEU A 62 -10.68 -5.49 -0.15
C LEU A 62 -12.00 -5.27 0.62
N HIS A 63 -12.45 -6.30 1.34
CA HIS A 63 -13.69 -6.22 2.09
C HIS A 63 -13.53 -5.21 3.25
N ARG A 64 -14.49 -4.29 3.36
CA ARG A 64 -14.53 -3.32 4.46
C ARG A 64 -14.94 -4.07 5.74
N VAL A 65 -13.99 -4.34 6.63
CA VAL A 65 -14.32 -4.74 8.01
C VAL A 65 -14.90 -3.52 8.73
N GLN A 66 -16.21 -3.33 8.65
CA GLN A 66 -16.92 -2.49 9.60
C GLN A 66 -16.95 -3.23 10.93
N ARG A 67 -16.07 -2.85 11.87
CA ARG A 67 -16.28 -3.20 13.27
C ARG A 67 -17.62 -2.58 13.69
N ARG A 68 -18.64 -3.42 13.86
CA ARG A 68 -19.85 -3.04 14.59
C ARG A 68 -19.44 -2.83 16.05
N ARG A 69 -19.85 -1.69 16.60
CA ARG A 69 -19.86 -1.46 18.05
C ARG A 69 -20.82 -2.45 18.71
#